data_AF-A0A959ACU7-F1
#
_entry.id   AF-A0A959ACU7-F1
#
_cell.length_a   1.000
_cell.length_b   1.000
_cell.length_c   1.000
_cell.angle_alpha   90.00
_cell.angle_beta   90.00
_cell.angle_gamma   90.00
#
_symmetry.space_group_name_H-M   'P 1'
#
loop_
_entity.id
_entity.type
_entity.pdbx_description
1 polymer ?
#
loop_
_entity_poly.entity_id
_entity_poly.type
_entity_poly.pdbx_seq_one_letter_code
_entity_poly.pdbx_strand_id
1 'polypeptide(L)'
;MRDLLLILHFLGLAMGLGTSFAFMFLGMASAKMSEEEAKKFRMQTMSLSRMGHIGLALLLLSGFGLIGQYLDNIADMPLFIAKLVLAALLILIISLMTMEAKKAMATGDDVHFNKIANMGKISLLTALG
;
A
#
# COMPACT_ATOMS: atom_id res chain seq x y z
N MET A 1 10.13 23.62 5.92
CA MET A 1 8.96 22.72 6.14
C MET A 1 8.65 21.87 4.92
N ARG A 2 8.47 22.46 3.72
CA ARG A 2 8.18 21.73 2.48
C ARG A 2 9.17 20.59 2.17
N ASP A 3 10.47 20.86 2.26
CA ASP A 3 11.49 19.86 1.87
C ASP A 3 11.50 18.65 2.82
N LEU A 4 11.25 18.88 4.13
CA LEU A 4 11.07 17.79 5.10
C LEU A 4 9.84 16.95 4.75
N LEU A 5 8.70 17.58 4.42
CA LEU A 5 7.49 16.87 4.01
C LEU A 5 7.74 16.04 2.74
N LEU A 6 8.46 16.57 1.76
CA LEU A 6 8.84 15.84 0.56
C LEU A 6 9.72 14.62 0.88
N ILE A 7 10.72 14.77 1.75
CA ILE A 7 11.57 13.67 2.20
C ILE A 7 10.71 12.58 2.86
N LEU A 8 9.84 12.96 3.79
CA LEU A 8 8.93 12.02 4.46
C LEU A 8 7.97 11.35 3.47
N HIS A 9 7.50 12.09 2.46
CA HIS A 9 6.62 11.57 1.43
C HIS A 9 7.31 10.53 0.55
N PHE A 10 8.52 10.81 0.07
CA PHE A 10 9.31 9.86 -0.72
C PHE A 10 9.74 8.64 0.10
N LEU A 11 10.07 8.83 1.38
CA LEU A 11 10.36 7.71 2.28
C LEU A 11 9.11 6.84 2.48
N GLY A 12 7.95 7.47 2.69
CA GLY A 12 6.66 6.78 2.79
C GLY A 12 6.34 5.97 1.54
N LEU A 13 6.57 6.57 0.36
CA LEU A 13 6.39 5.93 -0.94
C LEU A 13 7.34 4.74 -1.14
N ALA A 14 8.63 4.91 -0.85
CA ALA A 14 9.62 3.84 -0.94
C ALA A 14 9.28 2.68 0.00
N MET A 15 8.87 2.97 1.23
CA MET A 15 8.46 1.96 2.21
C MET A 15 7.16 1.24 1.82
N GLY A 16 6.13 2.00 1.44
CA GLY A 16 4.83 1.45 1.04
C GLY A 16 4.93 0.57 -0.20
N LEU A 17 5.47 1.10 -1.30
CA LEU A 17 5.68 0.35 -2.54
C LEU A 17 6.69 -0.80 -2.35
N GLY A 18 7.79 -0.54 -1.65
CA GLY A 18 8.82 -1.54 -1.39
C GLY A 18 8.29 -2.75 -0.63
N THR A 19 7.41 -2.54 0.36
CA THR A 19 6.71 -3.63 1.05
C THR A 19 5.83 -4.45 0.10
N SER A 20 5.09 -3.82 -0.82
CA SER A 20 4.28 -4.55 -1.81
C SER A 20 5.12 -5.42 -2.74
N PHE A 21 6.24 -4.88 -3.26
CA PHE A 21 7.19 -5.66 -4.06
C PHE A 21 7.77 -6.82 -3.25
N ALA A 22 8.18 -6.57 -2.01
CA ALA A 22 8.72 -7.63 -1.17
C ALA A 22 7.69 -8.74 -0.92
N PHE A 23 6.44 -8.43 -0.58
CA PHE A 23 5.39 -9.45 -0.44
C PHE A 23 5.12 -10.23 -1.73
N MET A 24 5.22 -9.59 -2.88
CA MET A 24 5.12 -10.30 -4.17
C MET A 24 6.24 -11.34 -4.31
N PHE A 25 7.51 -10.94 -4.09
CA PHE A 25 8.65 -11.87 -4.16
C PHE A 25 8.58 -12.98 -3.10
N LEU A 26 8.20 -12.63 -1.87
CA LEU A 26 7.99 -13.60 -0.79
C LEU A 26 6.86 -14.58 -1.12
N GLY A 27 5.78 -14.11 -1.74
CA GLY A 27 4.69 -14.95 -2.24
C GLY A 27 5.20 -15.98 -3.26
N MET A 28 5.96 -15.53 -4.27
CA MET A 28 6.57 -16.42 -5.27
C MET A 28 7.57 -17.41 -4.66
N ALA A 29 8.33 -17.00 -3.65
CA ALA A 29 9.24 -17.90 -2.93
C ALA A 29 8.46 -18.96 -2.12
N SER A 30 7.41 -18.54 -1.41
CA SER A 30 6.57 -19.44 -0.59
C SER A 30 5.80 -20.47 -1.42
N ALA A 31 5.48 -20.15 -2.68
CA ALA A 31 4.76 -21.05 -3.59
C ALA A 31 5.55 -22.31 -3.97
N LYS A 32 6.86 -22.33 -3.72
CA LYS A 32 7.75 -23.46 -3.99
C LYS A 32 8.03 -24.31 -2.74
N MET A 33 7.48 -23.94 -1.59
CA MET A 33 7.71 -24.61 -0.31
C MET A 33 6.60 -25.61 -0.02
N SER A 34 6.85 -26.54 0.92
CA SER A 34 5.77 -27.34 1.50
C SER A 34 4.79 -26.44 2.29
N GLU A 35 3.56 -26.89 2.50
CA GLU A 35 2.52 -26.08 3.14
C GLU A 35 2.91 -25.62 4.56
N GLU A 36 3.56 -26.50 5.33
CA GLU A 36 4.02 -26.20 6.69
C GLU A 36 5.15 -25.16 6.69
N GLU A 37 6.13 -25.30 5.77
CA GLU A 37 7.23 -24.35 5.60
C GLU A 37 6.73 -22.99 5.11
N ALA A 38 5.82 -22.98 4.14
CA ALA A 38 5.20 -21.76 3.62
C ALA A 38 4.48 -20.99 4.71
N LYS A 39 3.76 -21.69 5.62
CA LYS A 39 3.09 -21.07 6.77
C LYS A 39 4.10 -20.44 7.73
N LYS A 40 5.16 -21.16 8.10
CA LYS A 40 6.22 -20.63 8.98
C LYS A 40 6.93 -19.43 8.36
N PHE A 41 7.23 -19.49 7.06
CA PHE A 41 7.85 -18.41 6.30
C PHE A 41 6.97 -17.15 6.25
N ARG A 42 5.67 -17.30 5.97
CA ARG A 42 4.70 -16.18 5.99
C ARG A 42 4.63 -15.52 7.36
N MET A 43 4.64 -16.30 8.44
CA MET A 43 4.61 -15.77 9.81
C MET A 43 5.87 -14.96 10.14
N GLN A 44 7.06 -15.44 9.75
CA GLN A 44 8.33 -14.74 9.99
C GLN A 44 8.45 -13.44 9.17
N THR A 45 7.88 -13.44 7.97
CA THR A 45 7.93 -12.30 7.04
C THR A 45 6.83 -11.26 7.32
N MET A 46 5.89 -11.55 8.21
CA MET A 46 4.78 -10.66 8.53
C MET A 46 5.22 -9.33 9.18
N SER A 47 6.43 -9.29 9.75
CA SER A 47 7.06 -8.05 10.23
C SER A 47 7.16 -6.97 9.14
N LEU A 48 7.31 -7.37 7.87
CA LEU A 48 7.37 -6.49 6.71
C LEU A 48 6.05 -5.72 6.48
N SER A 49 4.92 -6.27 6.95
CA SER A 49 3.63 -5.58 6.91
C SER A 49 3.64 -4.30 7.72
N ARG A 50 4.35 -4.26 8.87
CA ARG A 50 4.47 -3.04 9.68
C ARG A 50 5.19 -1.94 8.92
N MET A 51 6.23 -2.26 8.17
CA MET A 51 6.95 -1.30 7.33
C MET A 51 6.02 -0.66 6.30
N GLY A 52 5.16 -1.44 5.65
CA GLY A 52 4.16 -0.93 4.70
C GLY A 52 3.15 0.02 5.35
N HIS A 53 2.67 -0.30 6.56
CA HIS A 53 1.76 0.57 7.31
C HIS A 53 2.42 1.88 7.74
N ILE A 54 3.67 1.84 8.20
CA ILE A 54 4.44 3.05 8.53
C ILE A 54 4.66 3.88 7.26
N GLY A 55 4.97 3.23 6.14
CA GLY A 55 5.15 3.87 4.84
C GLY A 55 3.89 4.62 4.42
N LEU A 56 2.73 3.95 4.48
CA LEU A 56 1.43 4.54 4.19
C LEU A 56 1.12 5.73 5.12
N ALA A 57 1.36 5.58 6.43
CA ALA A 57 1.14 6.67 7.39
C ALA A 57 2.00 7.90 7.07
N LEU A 58 3.28 7.70 6.75
CA LEU A 58 4.18 8.78 6.32
C LEU A 58 3.67 9.45 5.04
N LEU A 59 3.24 8.65 4.05
CA LEU A 59 2.73 9.12 2.76
C LEU A 59 1.49 10.00 2.93
N LEU A 60 0.55 9.59 3.78
CA LEU A 60 -0.67 10.34 4.08
C LEU A 60 -0.39 11.63 4.83
N LEU A 61 0.34 11.56 5.96
CA LEU A 61 0.62 12.73 6.79
C LEU A 61 1.41 13.79 6.03
N SER A 62 2.44 13.37 5.28
CA SER A 62 3.22 14.27 4.43
C SER A 62 2.42 14.79 3.24
N GLY A 63 1.61 13.94 2.59
CA GLY A 63 0.77 14.30 1.46
C GLY A 63 -0.25 15.38 1.82
N PHE A 64 -1.00 15.19 2.91
CA PHE A 64 -1.93 16.21 3.42
C PHE A 64 -1.21 17.50 3.80
N GLY A 65 -0.02 17.42 4.39
CA GLY A 65 0.79 18.60 4.70
C GLY A 65 1.26 19.37 3.45
N LEU A 66 1.50 18.68 2.33
CA LEU A 66 1.88 19.29 1.06
C LEU A 66 0.68 19.90 0.34
N ILE A 67 -0.49 19.25 0.36
CA ILE A 67 -1.74 19.77 -0.25
C ILE A 67 -2.08 21.16 0.29
N GLY A 68 -1.90 21.40 1.59
CA GLY A 68 -2.16 22.69 2.22
C GLY A 68 -1.41 23.87 1.59
N GLN A 69 -0.31 23.63 0.89
CA GLN A 69 0.49 24.68 0.22
C GLN A 69 -0.01 25.04 -1.18
N TYR A 70 -0.91 24.23 -1.76
CA TYR A 70 -1.39 24.38 -3.13
C TYR A 70 -2.91 24.62 -3.22
N LEU A 71 -3.61 24.79 -2.09
CA LEU A 71 -5.07 24.93 -2.04
C LEU A 71 -5.61 26.02 -2.98
N ASP A 72 -4.93 27.16 -3.04
CA ASP A 72 -5.37 28.31 -3.82
C ASP A 72 -5.25 28.10 -5.33
N ASN A 73 -4.33 27.22 -5.77
CA ASN A 73 -4.00 27.02 -7.19
C ASN A 73 -4.28 25.58 -7.67
N ILE A 74 -4.96 24.75 -6.87
CA ILE A 74 -5.21 23.34 -7.18
C ILE A 74 -5.92 23.17 -8.53
N ALA A 75 -6.86 24.06 -8.84
CA ALA A 75 -7.66 24.01 -10.06
C ALA A 75 -6.81 24.18 -11.32
N ASP A 76 -5.70 24.91 -11.23
CA ASP A 76 -4.80 25.20 -12.35
C ASP A 76 -3.74 24.10 -12.55
N MET A 77 -3.73 23.07 -11.70
CA MET A 77 -2.74 22.00 -11.68
C MET A 77 -3.39 20.64 -11.96
N PRO A 78 -3.83 20.34 -13.20
CA PRO A 78 -4.58 19.12 -13.53
C PRO A 78 -3.79 17.83 -13.22
N LEU A 79 -2.46 17.85 -13.36
CA LEU A 79 -1.59 16.73 -12.99
C LEU A 79 -1.59 16.48 -11.47
N PHE A 80 -1.66 17.54 -10.67
CA PHE A 80 -1.74 17.42 -9.21
C PHE A 80 -3.10 16.84 -8.80
N ILE A 81 -4.19 17.28 -9.42
CA ILE A 81 -5.52 16.68 -9.22
C ILE A 81 -5.51 15.18 -9.57
N ALA A 82 -4.96 14.80 -10.73
CA ALA A 82 -4.85 13.40 -11.12
C ALA A 82 -4.09 12.56 -10.09
N LYS A 83 -2.96 13.07 -9.56
CA LYS A 83 -2.21 12.43 -8.47
C LYS A 83 -3.06 12.27 -7.20
N LEU A 84 -3.82 13.29 -6.81
CA LEU A 84 -4.70 13.22 -5.64
C LEU A 84 -5.81 12.19 -5.82
N VAL A 85 -6.40 12.09 -7.01
CA VAL A 85 -7.40 11.06 -7.33
C VAL A 85 -6.78 9.66 -7.24
N LEU A 86 -5.58 9.45 -7.79
CA LEU A 86 -4.88 8.17 -7.68
C LEU A 86 -4.55 7.82 -6.23
N ALA A 87 -4.12 8.79 -5.43
CA ALA A 87 -3.87 8.60 -3.99
C ALA A 87 -5.16 8.25 -3.22
N ALA A 88 -6.28 8.91 -3.52
CA ALA A 88 -7.57 8.59 -2.91
C ALA A 88 -8.05 7.17 -3.27
N LEU A 89 -7.90 6.78 -4.54
CA LEU A 89 -8.20 5.42 -5.00
C LEU A 89 -7.31 4.38 -4.32
N LEU A 90 -6.01 4.67 -4.15
CA LEU A 90 -5.09 3.79 -3.44
C LEU A 90 -5.54 3.55 -1.99
N ILE A 91 -5.92 4.61 -1.26
CA ILE A 91 -6.43 4.51 0.12
C ILE A 91 -7.69 3.65 0.18
N LEU A 92 -8.61 3.86 -0.76
CA LEU A 92 -9.86 3.09 -0.84
C LEU A 92 -9.56 1.60 -1.07
N ILE A 93 -8.69 1.28 -2.02
CA ILE A 93 -8.31 -0.10 -2.34
C ILE A 93 -7.64 -0.78 -1.13
N ILE A 94 -6.69 -0.11 -0.48
CA ILE A 94 -6.01 -0.65 0.72
C ILE A 94 -7.01 -0.89 1.86
N SER A 95 -7.96 0.02 2.04
CA SER A 95 -9.01 -0.12 3.07
C SER A 95 -9.90 -1.32 2.80
N LEU A 96 -10.33 -1.52 1.54
CA LEU A 96 -11.10 -2.69 1.12
C LEU A 96 -10.29 -3.98 1.28
N MET A 97 -9.02 -4.00 0.87
CA MET A 97 -8.12 -5.14 1.06
C MET A 97 -7.98 -5.49 2.54
N THR A 98 -7.87 -4.51 3.43
CA THR A 98 -7.77 -4.73 4.88
C THR A 98 -9.05 -5.35 5.45
N MET A 99 -10.22 -4.93 4.96
CA MET A 99 -11.50 -5.52 5.34
C MET A 99 -11.62 -6.97 4.86
N GLU A 100 -11.27 -7.24 3.60
CA GLU A 100 -11.28 -8.59 3.04
C GLU A 100 -10.24 -9.49 3.71
N ALA A 101 -9.07 -8.96 4.11
CA ALA A 101 -8.06 -9.70 4.86
C ALA A 101 -8.58 -10.13 6.23
N LYS A 102 -9.27 -9.25 6.96
CA LYS A 102 -9.92 -9.59 8.23
C LYS A 102 -10.97 -10.70 8.06
N LYS A 103 -11.76 -10.64 6.98
CA LYS A 103 -12.76 -11.69 6.66
C LYS A 103 -12.08 -13.00 6.31
N ALA A 104 -11.05 -12.98 5.46
CA ALA A 104 -10.27 -14.17 5.07
C ALA A 104 -9.67 -14.88 6.28
N MET A 105 -9.14 -14.12 7.25
CA MET A 105 -8.60 -14.68 8.49
C MET A 105 -9.68 -15.28 9.40
N ALA A 106 -10.92 -14.77 9.33
CA ALA A 106 -12.04 -15.26 10.14
C ALA A 106 -12.74 -16.48 9.52
N THR A 107 -12.85 -16.56 8.20
CA THR A 107 -13.57 -17.62 7.49
C THR A 107 -12.67 -18.73 6.95
N GLY A 108 -11.38 -18.46 6.74
CA GLY A 108 -10.45 -19.41 6.11
C GLY A 108 -10.73 -19.68 4.63
N ASP A 109 -11.57 -18.88 3.98
CA ASP A 109 -12.02 -19.09 2.59
C ASP A 109 -11.10 -18.38 1.58
N ASP A 110 -10.65 -19.14 0.57
CA ASP A 110 -9.79 -18.71 -0.54
C ASP A 110 -10.42 -17.63 -1.43
N VAL A 111 -11.74 -17.49 -1.43
CA VAL A 111 -12.45 -16.45 -2.20
C VAL A 111 -11.98 -15.05 -1.79
N HIS A 112 -11.79 -14.81 -0.49
CA HIS A 112 -11.33 -13.51 0.01
C HIS A 112 -9.85 -13.27 -0.31
N PHE A 113 -9.01 -14.31 -0.28
CA PHE A 113 -7.60 -14.23 -0.67
C PHE A 113 -7.42 -13.85 -2.14
N ASN A 114 -8.23 -14.41 -3.04
CA ASN A 114 -8.18 -14.06 -4.46
C ASN A 114 -8.61 -12.61 -4.74
N LYS A 115 -9.60 -12.09 -4.00
CA LYS A 115 -10.00 -10.67 -4.10
C LYS A 115 -8.87 -9.74 -3.67
N ILE A 116 -8.21 -10.03 -2.54
CA ILE A 116 -7.05 -9.27 -2.06
C ILE A 116 -5.93 -9.27 -3.09
N ALA A 117 -5.63 -10.42 -3.71
CA ALA A 117 -4.59 -10.52 -4.74
C ALA A 117 -4.88 -9.65 -5.96
N ASN A 118 -6.12 -9.65 -6.45
CA ASN A 118 -6.52 -8.80 -7.59
C ASN A 118 -6.51 -7.31 -7.23
N MET A 119 -7.03 -6.94 -6.06
CA MET A 119 -6.97 -5.57 -5.56
C MET A 119 -5.53 -5.08 -5.38
N GLY A 120 -4.61 -5.96 -4.95
CA GLY A 120 -3.19 -5.64 -4.81
C GLY A 120 -2.50 -5.31 -6.14
N LYS A 121 -2.92 -5.93 -7.25
CA LYS A 121 -2.41 -5.58 -8.59
C LYS A 121 -2.89 -4.19 -9.02
N ILE A 122 -4.16 -3.86 -8.74
CA ILE A 122 -4.74 -2.56 -9.04
C ILE A 122 -4.09 -1.46 -8.17
N SER A 123 -3.85 -1.74 -6.88
CA SER A 123 -3.21 -0.78 -5.97
C SER A 123 -1.81 -0.40 -6.44
N LEU A 124 -1.07 -1.34 -7.04
CA LEU A 124 0.27 -1.07 -7.58
C LEU A 124 0.23 0.01 -8.67
N LEU A 125 -0.78 -0.03 -9.55
CA LEU A 125 -0.95 0.96 -10.61
C LEU A 125 -1.29 2.35 -10.04
N THR A 126 -2.14 2.40 -9.01
CA THR A 126 -2.52 3.68 -8.37
C THR A 126 -1.38 4.30 -7.57
N ALA A 127 -0.41 3.50 -7.12
CA ALA A 127 0.75 3.99 -6.37
C ALA A 127 1.86 4.58 -7.26
N LEU A 128 1.73 4.52 -8.60
CA LEU A 128 2.66 5.15 -9.56
C LEU A 128 2.34 6.63 -9.83
N GLY A 129 1.18 7.13 -9.37
CA GLY A 129 0.72 8.51 -9.52
C GLY A 129 1.38 9.52 -8.60
#